data_AF-A0A9E5RBA3-F1
#
_entry.id   AF-A0A9E5RBA3-F1
#
_cell.length_a   1.000
_cell.length_b   1.000
_cell.length_c   1.000
_cell.angle_alpha   90.00
_cell.angle_beta   90.00
_cell.angle_gamma   90.00
#
_symmetry.space_group_name_H-M   'P 1'
#
loop_
_entity.id
_entity.type
_entity.pdbx_description
1 polymer ?
#
loop_
_entity_poly.entity_id
_entity_poly.type
_entity_poly.pdbx_seq_one_letter_code
_entity_poly.pdbx_strand_id
1 'polypeptide(L)'
;MLETDVLNAIAPPRFVLRGLGGTFHKPGLDPQEAPLRAGQQPVGDAWGKDAPENYGTLRLNLEGMQVTSTLETLPGDYRHYYRLVAAAIRGEAPPPVTLPEVIQQLHILEAARQSTRENRVIEVYA
;
A
#
# COMPACT_ATOMS: atom_id res chain seq x y z
N MET A 1 13.58 -7.46 4.46
CA MET A 1 14.26 -7.57 3.15
C MET A 1 13.44 -6.76 2.16
N LEU A 2 13.95 -5.62 1.70
CA LEU A 2 13.36 -4.88 0.58
C LEU A 2 13.84 -5.57 -0.70
N GLU A 3 12.98 -6.39 -1.30
CA GLU A 3 13.23 -6.94 -2.63
C GLU A 3 12.76 -5.91 -3.66
N THR A 4 13.68 -5.11 -4.19
CA THR A 4 13.44 -4.35 -5.42
C THR A 4 14.06 -5.14 -6.55
N ASP A 5 13.24 -5.88 -7.30
CA ASP A 5 13.75 -6.65 -8.42
C ASP A 5 12.87 -6.39 -9.66
N VAL A 6 13.50 -5.76 -10.65
CA VAL A 6 12.95 -5.43 -11.97
C VAL A 6 13.20 -6.55 -13.00
N LEU A 7 13.88 -7.62 -12.60
CA LEU A 7 14.23 -8.79 -13.42
C LEU A 7 13.34 -10.00 -13.13
N ASN A 8 12.38 -9.86 -12.21
CA ASN A 8 11.44 -10.92 -11.88
C ASN A 8 10.61 -11.34 -13.11
N ALA A 9 10.83 -12.57 -13.59
CA ALA A 9 10.01 -13.17 -14.65
C ALA A 9 8.58 -13.49 -14.17
N ILE A 10 8.38 -13.63 -12.86
CA ILE A 10 7.08 -13.81 -12.22
C ILE A 10 6.91 -12.70 -11.18
N ALA A 11 5.84 -11.92 -11.28
CA ALA A 11 5.59 -10.83 -10.36
C ALA A 11 5.40 -11.36 -8.92
N PRO A 12 6.17 -10.90 -7.93
CA PRO A 12 5.96 -11.28 -6.55
C PRO A 12 4.65 -10.66 -6.02
N PRO A 13 4.08 -11.19 -4.92
CA PRO A 13 2.97 -10.54 -4.26
C PRO A 13 3.35 -9.12 -3.83
N ARG A 14 2.42 -8.18 -3.98
CA ARG A 14 2.60 -6.77 -3.59
C ARG A 14 2.78 -6.63 -2.09
N PHE A 15 2.03 -7.41 -1.31
CA PHE A 15 2.12 -7.46 0.14
C PHE A 15 2.22 -8.90 0.63
N VAL A 16 3.07 -9.12 1.63
CA VAL A 16 3.10 -10.33 2.46
C VAL A 16 3.22 -9.90 3.92
N LEU A 17 2.15 -10.07 4.68
CA LEU A 17 2.10 -9.78 6.11
C LEU A 17 2.16 -11.09 6.88
N ARG A 18 3.12 -11.22 7.77
CA ARG A 18 3.33 -12.42 8.59
C ARG A 18 3.16 -12.06 10.06
N GLY A 19 2.28 -12.77 10.74
CA GLY A 19 2.07 -12.65 12.18
C GLY A 19 2.01 -14.03 12.82
N LEU A 20 1.95 -14.05 14.16
CA LEU A 20 1.91 -15.31 14.92
C LEU A 20 0.72 -16.21 14.53
N GLY A 21 -0.43 -15.60 14.24
CA GLY A 21 -1.67 -16.32 13.89
C GLY A 21 -1.80 -16.70 12.42
N GLY A 22 -0.88 -16.27 11.53
CA GLY A 22 -1.03 -16.53 10.11
C GLY A 22 -0.27 -15.62 9.16
N THR A 23 -0.55 -15.78 7.88
CA THR A 23 0.04 -14.97 6.80
C THR A 23 -1.05 -14.49 5.86
N PHE A 24 -1.00 -13.21 5.53
CA PHE A 24 -1.78 -12.60 4.46
C PHE A 24 -0.85 -12.29 3.29
N HIS A 25 -1.26 -12.61 2.07
CA HIS A 25 -0.58 -12.10 0.88
C HIS A 25 -1.59 -11.49 -0.09
N LYS A 26 -1.18 -10.42 -0.76
CA LYS A 26 -2.00 -9.74 -1.78
C LYS A 26 -1.16 -9.51 -3.03
N PRO A 27 -1.57 -10.01 -4.20
CA PRO A 27 -0.95 -9.67 -5.47
C PRO A 27 -1.54 -8.40 -6.08
N GLY A 28 -0.99 -7.98 -7.22
CA GLY A 28 -1.53 -6.89 -8.03
C GLY A 28 -1.27 -5.48 -7.49
N LEU A 29 -1.59 -4.50 -8.32
CA LEU A 29 -1.54 -3.07 -8.00
C LEU A 29 -2.96 -2.51 -7.91
N ASP A 30 -3.09 -1.31 -7.36
CA ASP A 30 -4.37 -0.58 -7.39
C ASP A 30 -4.79 -0.33 -8.86
N PRO A 31 -6.04 -0.64 -9.24
CA PRO A 31 -6.48 -0.60 -10.63
C PRO A 31 -6.83 0.81 -11.12
N GLN A 32 -6.84 1.85 -10.27
CA GLN A 32 -7.34 3.18 -10.62
C GLN A 32 -6.42 3.93 -11.60
N GLU A 33 -5.12 3.65 -11.58
CA GLU A 33 -4.16 4.45 -12.34
C GLU A 33 -4.32 4.29 -13.86
N ALA A 34 -4.50 3.05 -14.35
CA ALA A 34 -4.61 2.79 -15.78
C ALA A 34 -5.85 3.45 -16.43
N PRO A 35 -7.07 3.35 -15.86
CA PRO A 35 -8.24 4.10 -16.31
C PRO A 35 -8.04 5.62 -16.28
N LEU A 36 -7.43 6.17 -15.23
CA LEU A 36 -7.13 7.61 -15.15
C LEU A 36 -6.19 8.07 -16.25
N ARG A 37 -5.11 7.30 -16.51
CA ARG A 37 -4.19 7.57 -17.63
C ARG A 37 -4.89 7.47 -18.99
N ALA A 38 -5.92 6.63 -19.11
CA ALA A 38 -6.77 6.52 -20.30
C ALA A 38 -7.85 7.62 -20.40
N GLY A 39 -7.87 8.60 -19.47
CA GLY A 39 -8.83 9.70 -19.47
C GLY A 39 -10.21 9.35 -18.92
N GLN A 40 -10.37 8.18 -18.28
CA GLN A 40 -11.62 7.81 -17.64
C GLN A 40 -11.81 8.59 -16.34
N GLN A 41 -13.06 8.92 -16.04
CA GLN A 41 -13.40 9.63 -14.81
C GLN A 41 -13.67 8.66 -13.66
N PRO A 42 -13.30 9.02 -12.41
CA PRO A 42 -13.50 8.18 -11.25
C PRO A 42 -14.95 8.21 -10.75
N VAL A 43 -15.87 7.60 -11.48
CA VAL A 43 -17.32 7.64 -11.21
C VAL A 43 -17.93 6.24 -11.03
N GLY A 44 -19.02 6.18 -10.26
CA GLY A 44 -19.77 4.94 -10.01
C GLY A 44 -19.16 4.03 -8.95
N ASP A 45 -19.95 3.04 -8.54
CA ASP A 45 -19.63 2.12 -7.43
C ASP A 45 -18.59 1.06 -7.80
N ALA A 46 -18.34 0.86 -9.10
CA ALA A 46 -17.32 -0.05 -9.59
C ALA A 46 -15.91 0.56 -9.57
N TRP A 47 -15.79 1.88 -9.40
CA TRP A 47 -14.49 2.53 -9.41
C TRP A 47 -13.58 2.04 -8.29
N GLY A 48 -12.34 1.71 -8.63
CA GLY A 48 -11.34 1.23 -7.68
C GLY A 48 -11.56 -0.21 -7.17
N LYS A 49 -12.60 -0.91 -7.63
CA LYS A 49 -12.77 -2.35 -7.34
C LYS A 49 -11.65 -3.14 -8.00
N ASP A 50 -11.04 -4.01 -7.21
CA ASP A 50 -10.03 -4.93 -7.71
C ASP A 50 -10.69 -6.13 -8.41
N ALA A 51 -9.94 -6.78 -9.30
CA ALA A 51 -10.38 -8.01 -9.94
C ALA A 51 -10.29 -9.18 -8.94
N PRO A 52 -11.22 -10.17 -8.95
CA PRO A 52 -11.23 -11.27 -7.98
C PRO A 52 -9.91 -12.05 -7.88
N GLU A 53 -9.18 -12.18 -8.99
CA GLU A 53 -7.85 -12.80 -9.06
C GLU A 53 -6.77 -12.04 -8.29
N ASN A 54 -6.98 -10.75 -8.00
CA ASN A 54 -6.05 -9.90 -7.24
C ASN A 54 -6.43 -9.75 -5.76
N TYR A 55 -7.50 -10.41 -5.33
CA TYR A 55 -7.93 -10.41 -3.94
C TYR A 55 -6.86 -11.01 -3.03
N GLY A 56 -6.84 -10.52 -1.79
CA GLY A 56 -5.87 -11.01 -0.81
C GLY A 56 -6.22 -12.42 -0.35
N THR A 57 -5.22 -13.25 -0.08
CA THR A 57 -5.43 -14.56 0.53
C THR A 57 -4.89 -14.52 1.96
N LEU A 58 -5.75 -14.88 2.91
CA LEU A 58 -5.43 -14.98 4.32
C LEU A 58 -5.36 -16.45 4.72
N ARG A 59 -4.23 -16.88 5.27
CA ARG A 59 -4.06 -18.21 5.88
C ARG A 59 -3.84 -18.04 7.37
N LEU A 60 -4.74 -18.60 8.17
CA LEU A 60 -4.71 -18.57 9.62
C LEU A 60 -4.41 -19.96 10.20
N ASN A 61 -3.78 -19.97 11.37
CA ASN A 61 -3.71 -21.12 12.25
C ASN A 61 -4.54 -20.83 13.51
N LEU A 62 -5.73 -21.42 13.58
CA LEU A 62 -6.66 -21.28 14.69
C LEU A 62 -6.63 -22.58 15.50
N GLU A 63 -5.95 -22.55 16.65
CA GLU A 63 -5.90 -23.68 17.59
C GLU A 63 -5.47 -25.02 16.95
N GLY A 64 -4.54 -24.95 15.99
CA GLY A 64 -4.03 -26.13 15.27
C GLY A 64 -4.78 -26.44 13.97
N MET A 65 -5.89 -25.76 13.69
CA MET A 65 -6.60 -25.84 12.41
C MET A 65 -6.11 -24.77 11.44
N GLN A 66 -5.77 -25.18 10.23
CA GLN A 66 -5.39 -24.25 9.16
C GLN A 66 -6.60 -23.86 8.32
N VAL A 67 -6.89 -22.56 8.27
CA VAL A 67 -7.99 -22.00 7.47
C VAL A 67 -7.41 -21.07 6.41
N THR A 68 -7.82 -21.22 5.16
CA THR A 68 -7.45 -20.32 4.07
C THR A 68 -8.70 -19.68 3.49
N SER A 69 -8.71 -18.35 3.37
CA SER A 69 -9.80 -17.59 2.77
C SER A 69 -9.28 -16.55 1.80
N THR A 70 -10.06 -16.31 0.74
CA THR A 70 -9.90 -15.15 -0.14
C THR A 70 -10.69 -13.99 0.44
N LEU A 71 -10.06 -12.82 0.55
CA LEU A 71 -10.64 -11.59 1.07
C LEU A 71 -10.81 -10.59 -0.05
N GLU A 72 -12.07 -10.21 -0.31
CA GLU A 72 -12.37 -9.13 -1.25
C GLU A 72 -11.62 -7.86 -0.87
N THR A 73 -10.96 -7.27 -1.86
CA THR A 73 -10.18 -6.05 -1.65
C THR A 73 -11.11 -4.86 -1.62
N LEU A 74 -11.00 -4.05 -0.56
CA LEU A 74 -11.74 -2.80 -0.46
C LEU A 74 -11.41 -1.90 -1.67
N PRO A 75 -12.41 -1.25 -2.29
CA PRO A 75 -12.17 -0.40 -3.45
C PRO A 75 -11.26 0.77 -3.10
N GLY A 76 -10.26 1.04 -3.94
CA GLY A 76 -9.44 2.24 -3.84
C GLY A 76 -10.25 3.51 -4.15
N ASP A 77 -9.99 4.60 -3.43
CA ASP A 77 -10.68 5.88 -3.66
C ASP A 77 -9.73 7.08 -3.56
N TYR A 78 -9.02 7.40 -4.65
CA TYR A 78 -8.16 8.59 -4.69
C TYR A 78 -8.93 9.91 -4.53
N ARG A 79 -10.25 9.92 -4.77
CA ARG A 79 -11.09 11.10 -4.53
C ARG A 79 -11.17 11.42 -3.04
N HIS A 80 -11.02 10.43 -2.16
CA HIS A 80 -11.02 10.63 -0.72
C HIS A 80 -9.94 11.63 -0.29
N TYR A 81 -8.73 11.52 -0.86
CA TYR A 81 -7.64 12.45 -0.61
C TYR A 81 -8.05 13.90 -0.92
N TYR A 82 -8.62 14.16 -2.09
CA TYR A 82 -9.04 15.52 -2.48
C TYR A 82 -10.22 16.05 -1.65
N ARG A 83 -11.13 15.17 -1.20
CA ARG A 83 -12.19 15.57 -0.24
C ARG A 83 -11.57 16.07 1.07
N LEU A 84 -10.56 15.37 1.58
CA LEU A 84 -9.86 15.77 2.80
C LEU A 84 -9.02 17.04 2.60
N VAL A 85 -8.36 17.21 1.45
CA VAL A 85 -7.66 18.46 1.11
C VAL A 85 -8.64 19.63 1.08
N ALA A 86 -9.80 19.47 0.46
CA ALA A 86 -10.82 20.52 0.39
C ALA A 86 -11.33 20.89 1.79
N ALA A 87 -11.56 19.91 2.68
CA ALA A 87 -11.92 20.16 4.07
C ALA A 87 -10.82 20.91 4.82
N ALA A 88 -9.55 20.54 4.62
CA ALA A 88 -8.42 21.22 5.24
C ALA A 88 -8.27 22.68 4.79
N ILE A 89 -8.45 22.96 3.49
CA ILE A 89 -8.43 24.33 2.96
C ILE A 89 -9.56 25.19 3.58
N ARG A 90 -10.72 24.58 3.86
CA ARG A 90 -11.84 25.26 4.52
C ARG A 90 -11.70 25.37 6.04
N GLY A 91 -10.64 24.78 6.63
CA GLY A 91 -10.42 24.76 8.08
C GLY A 91 -11.34 23.78 8.84
N GLU A 92 -11.95 22.81 8.14
CA GLU A 92 -12.90 21.84 8.72
C GLU A 92 -12.20 20.60 9.28
N ALA A 93 -10.97 20.32 8.83
CA ALA A 93 -10.19 19.15 9.20
C ALA A 93 -8.68 19.44 9.09
N PRO A 94 -7.79 18.66 9.72
CA PRO A 94 -6.37 18.71 9.41
C PRO A 94 -6.08 18.22 7.98
N PRO A 95 -4.92 18.56 7.41
CA PRO A 95 -4.47 18.01 6.13
C PRO A 95 -4.42 16.47 6.16
N PRO A 96 -4.80 15.78 5.07
CA PRO A 96 -4.79 14.30 5.01
C PRO A 96 -3.39 13.69 5.06
N VAL A 97 -2.38 14.50 4.73
CA VAL A 97 -0.96 14.16 4.86
C VAL A 97 -0.28 15.41 5.40
N THR A 98 0.38 15.28 6.53
CA THR A 98 1.00 16.37 7.28
C THR A 98 2.46 16.56 6.88
N LEU A 99 2.99 17.77 7.11
CA LEU A 99 4.41 18.05 6.85
C LEU A 99 5.35 17.15 7.67
N PRO A 100 5.12 16.88 8.97
CA PRO A 100 5.94 15.95 9.74
C PRO A 100 5.99 14.53 9.15
N GLU A 101 4.87 14.00 8.67
CA GLU A 101 4.82 12.66 8.02
C GLU A 101 5.68 12.63 6.75
N VAL A 102 5.62 13.69 5.92
CA VAL A 102 6.46 13.80 4.71
C VAL A 102 7.93 13.90 5.07
N ILE A 103 8.29 14.69 6.09
CA ILE A 103 9.67 14.81 6.57
C ILE A 103 10.20 13.46 7.05
N GLN A 104 9.40 12.70 7.81
CA GLN A 104 9.78 11.37 8.27
C GLN A 104 10.03 10.42 7.09
N GLN A 105 9.20 10.47 6.04
CA GLN A 105 9.43 9.69 4.82
C GLN A 105 10.76 10.07 4.14
N LEU A 106 11.08 11.36 4.07
CA LEU A 106 12.34 11.85 3.50
C LEU A 106 13.56 11.40 4.31
N HIS A 107 13.47 11.37 5.65
CA HIS A 107 14.55 10.84 6.50
C HIS A 107 14.83 9.36 6.22
N ILE A 108 13.77 8.54 6.06
CA ILE A 108 13.93 7.13 5.70
C ILE A 108 14.61 6.99 4.33
N LEU A 109 14.23 7.81 3.35
CA LEU A 109 14.82 7.79 2.01
C LEU A 109 16.31 8.16 2.04
N GLU A 110 16.69 9.19 2.79
CA GLU A 110 18.11 9.60 2.89
C GLU A 110 18.93 8.58 3.68
N ALA A 111 18.38 8.02 4.76
CA ALA A 111 19.03 6.95 5.50
C ALA A 111 19.29 5.71 4.63
N ALA A 112 18.35 5.35 3.74
CA ALA A 112 18.55 4.25 2.79
C ALA A 112 19.72 4.55 1.82
N ARG A 113 19.77 5.77 1.26
CA ARG A 113 20.89 6.20 0.38
C ARG A 113 22.23 6.20 1.10
N GLN A 114 22.25 6.72 2.33
CA GLN A 114 23.44 6.73 3.17
C GLN A 114 23.90 5.30 3.50
N SER A 115 22.97 4.42 3.87
CA SER A 115 23.27 3.01 4.16
C SER A 115 23.95 2.31 2.98
N THR A 116 23.47 2.55 1.75
CA THR A 116 24.09 2.01 0.54
C THR A 116 25.50 2.57 0.30
N ARG A 117 25.71 3.88 0.47
CA ARG A 117 27.03 4.52 0.28
C ARG A 117 28.07 4.02 1.30
N GLU A 118 27.65 3.87 2.55
CA GLU A 118 28.55 3.56 3.68
C GLU A 118 28.61 2.06 4.01
N ASN A 119 27.78 1.24 3.35
CA ASN A 119 27.66 -0.20 3.57
C ASN A 119 27.46 -0.57 5.06
N ARG A 120 26.60 0.20 5.76
CA ARG A 120 26.26 -0.03 7.16
C ARG A 120 24.81 0.34 7.46
N VAL A 121 24.30 -0.13 8.59
CA VAL A 121 22.98 0.28 9.10
C VAL A 121 23.01 1.73 9.56
N ILE A 122 21.98 2.49 9.19
CA ILE A 122 21.72 3.86 9.66
C ILE A 122 20.50 3.79 10.57
N GLU A 123 20.66 4.22 11.82
CA GLU A 123 19.51 4.34 12.73
C GLU A 123 18.67 5.54 12.31
N VAL A 124 17.36 5.32 12.19
CA VAL A 124 16.38 6.37 11.90
C VAL A 124 15.57 6.56 13.16
N TYR A 125 15.68 7.74 13.78
CA TYR A 125 14.86 8.11 14.92
C TYR A 125 13.56 8.73 14.42
N ALA A 126 12.45 8.27 14.99
CA ALA A 126 11.11 8.81 14.78
C ALA A 126 10.83 9.92 15.80
#